data_AF-A0A2T6DBW6-F1
#
_entry.id   AF-A0A2T6DBW6-F1
#
_cell.length_a   1.000
_cell.length_b   1.000
_cell.length_c   1.000
_cell.angle_alpha   90.00
_cell.angle_beta   90.00
_cell.angle_gamma   90.00
#
_symmetry.space_group_name_H-M   'P 1'
#
loop_
_entity.id
_entity.type
_entity.pdbx_description
1 polymer ?
#
loop_
_entity_poly.entity_id
_entity_poly.type
_entity_poly.pdbx_seq_one_letter_code
_entity_poly.pdbx_strand_id
1 'polypeptide(L)'
;MAPAVAAKPAGKSTESRRDGKAPAGTGYVRIISPDSGQTFANFDILHQRLLWSKTRQELRAQIRFSNLKYTDRLVRREDDLLDFRLPGARLDPATGIITAPSSTGSRVVIGRYVNQVLGTSILFAPYAFVTIYHSHGRINVALTANPRTGPVDLHWQVRGREMSWRKLFD
;
A
#
# COMPACT_ATOMS: atom_id res chain seq x y z
N MET A 1 39.32 59.81 -5.38
CA MET A 1 39.81 58.63 -4.64
C MET A 1 39.06 58.56 -3.31
N ALA A 2 38.27 57.51 -3.09
CA ALA A 2 37.79 57.11 -1.76
C ALA A 2 38.80 56.14 -1.13
N PRO A 3 38.83 56.00 0.21
CA PRO A 3 38.17 54.85 0.86
C PRO A 3 37.40 55.27 2.14
N ALA A 4 36.20 54.76 2.43
CA ALA A 4 35.76 53.41 2.81
C ALA A 4 35.64 53.26 4.35
N VAL A 5 34.38 53.22 4.80
CA VAL A 5 33.91 53.01 6.17
C VAL A 5 34.03 51.53 6.54
N ALA A 6 34.58 51.26 7.72
CA ALA A 6 34.63 49.94 8.33
C ALA A 6 33.28 49.55 8.93
N ALA A 7 32.76 48.37 8.58
CA ALA A 7 31.66 47.71 9.27
C ALA A 7 32.09 46.30 9.71
N LYS A 8 31.78 46.00 10.98
CA LYS A 8 32.13 44.79 11.73
C LYS A 8 31.21 43.60 11.34
N PRO A 9 31.66 42.34 11.44
CA PRO A 9 30.91 41.18 10.97
C PRO A 9 30.05 40.56 12.09
N ALA A 10 28.89 40.00 11.73
CA ALA A 10 28.27 38.87 12.43
C ALA A 10 27.07 38.33 11.63
N GLY A 11 26.95 37.01 11.52
CA GLY A 11 25.68 36.36 11.21
C GLY A 11 25.71 35.34 10.08
N LYS A 12 26.16 34.13 10.38
CA LYS A 12 25.83 32.91 9.61
C LYS A 12 24.32 32.70 9.59
N SER A 13 23.75 32.29 8.45
CA SER A 13 22.49 31.53 8.38
C SER A 13 22.39 30.75 7.07
N THR A 14 22.92 29.53 7.15
CA THR A 14 22.38 28.27 6.61
C THR A 14 21.48 28.34 5.36
N GLU A 15 22.08 27.88 4.27
CA GLU A 15 21.44 27.37 3.07
C GLU A 15 20.60 26.13 3.41
N SER A 16 19.27 26.30 3.37
CA SER A 16 18.30 25.23 3.59
C SER A 16 18.19 24.35 2.35
N ARG A 17 18.81 23.18 2.42
CA ARG A 17 18.67 22.07 1.47
C ARG A 17 17.19 21.71 1.35
N ARG A 18 16.64 21.84 0.14
CA ARG A 18 15.30 21.36 -0.19
C ARG A 18 15.30 19.82 -0.23
N ASP A 19 15.09 19.20 0.92
CA ASP A 19 14.62 17.82 0.96
C ASP A 19 13.16 17.81 0.52
N GLY A 20 12.92 17.21 -0.64
CA GLY A 20 11.59 17.01 -1.22
C GLY A 20 10.73 16.11 -0.35
N LYS A 21 10.13 16.69 0.70
CA LYS A 21 9.04 16.08 1.45
C LYS A 21 7.83 16.01 0.52
N ALA A 22 7.53 14.81 0.01
CA ALA A 22 6.27 14.56 -0.67
C ALA A 22 5.12 15.07 0.23
N PRO A 23 4.10 15.77 -0.32
CA PRO A 23 3.03 16.29 0.50
C PRO A 23 2.36 15.13 1.25
N ALA A 24 2.46 15.16 2.57
CA ALA A 24 1.74 14.25 3.43
C ALA A 24 0.25 14.58 3.26
N GLY A 25 -0.45 13.81 2.43
CA GLY A 25 -1.88 13.99 2.23
C GLY A 25 -2.59 14.01 3.59
N THR A 26 -3.43 15.00 3.82
CA THR A 26 -4.25 15.06 5.03
C THR A 26 -5.45 14.16 4.82
N GLY A 27 -5.47 12.95 5.40
CA GLY A 27 -6.65 12.10 5.29
C GLY A 27 -6.42 10.63 5.62
N TYR A 28 -7.52 9.90 5.72
CA TYR A 28 -7.54 8.45 5.88
C TYR A 28 -8.10 7.83 4.61
N VAL A 29 -7.41 6.82 4.08
CA VAL A 29 -7.90 6.00 2.97
C VAL A 29 -8.15 4.59 3.48
N ARG A 30 -9.31 4.05 3.13
CA ARG A 30 -9.62 2.63 3.25
C ARG A 30 -10.32 2.18 1.97
N ILE A 31 -9.65 1.32 1.22
CA ILE A 31 -10.19 0.69 0.01
C ILE A 31 -10.45 -0.76 0.35
N ILE A 32 -11.71 -1.16 0.32
CA ILE A 32 -12.10 -2.55 0.53
C ILE A 32 -12.28 -3.16 -0.85
N SER A 33 -11.62 -4.30 -1.08
CA SER A 33 -11.79 -5.02 -2.33
C SER A 33 -13.26 -5.44 -2.49
N PRO A 34 -13.89 -5.16 -3.64
CA PRO A 34 -15.21 -5.72 -3.94
C PRO A 34 -15.13 -7.23 -4.22
N ASP A 35 -13.94 -7.74 -4.50
CA ASP A 35 -13.71 -9.16 -4.75
C ASP A 35 -13.52 -9.90 -3.42
N SER A 36 -14.09 -11.10 -3.37
CA SER A 36 -13.79 -12.11 -2.35
C SER A 36 -13.23 -13.34 -3.05
N GLY A 37 -12.32 -14.03 -2.37
CA GLY A 37 -11.72 -15.27 -2.86
C GLY A 37 -12.02 -16.43 -1.91
N GLN A 38 -11.89 -17.64 -2.42
CA GLN A 38 -11.96 -18.86 -1.61
C GLN A 38 -10.66 -19.62 -1.81
N THR A 39 -10.09 -20.10 -0.71
CA THR A 39 -8.91 -20.98 -0.68
C THR A 39 -9.04 -21.94 0.51
N PHE A 40 -7.94 -22.55 0.94
CA PHE A 40 -7.87 -23.48 2.06
C PHE A 40 -8.32 -22.83 3.39
N ALA A 41 -8.98 -23.61 4.24
CA ALA A 41 -9.36 -23.16 5.59
C ALA A 41 -8.14 -22.85 6.47
N ASN A 42 -7.04 -23.56 6.24
CA ASN A 42 -5.74 -23.27 6.82
C ASN A 42 -4.73 -23.13 5.67
N PHE A 43 -4.00 -22.03 5.65
CA PHE A 43 -3.07 -21.70 4.57
C PHE A 43 -1.81 -21.03 5.10
N ASP A 44 -0.78 -21.06 4.26
CA ASP A 44 0.33 -20.11 4.28
C ASP A 44 0.24 -19.15 3.10
N ILE A 45 0.85 -17.98 3.26
CA ILE A 45 1.06 -17.07 2.15
C ILE A 45 2.50 -17.22 1.67
N LEU A 46 2.67 -17.67 0.42
CA LEU A 46 3.98 -17.85 -0.20
C LEU A 46 4.49 -16.56 -0.85
N HIS A 47 3.58 -15.76 -1.38
CA HIS A 47 3.91 -14.53 -2.08
C HIS A 47 2.74 -13.54 -2.01
N GLN A 48 3.07 -12.26 -1.90
CA GLN A 48 2.11 -11.16 -1.92
C GLN A 48 2.73 -9.93 -2.56
N ARG A 49 1.96 -9.24 -3.41
CA ARG A 49 2.41 -7.99 -4.04
C ARG A 49 1.24 -7.11 -4.44
N LEU A 50 1.50 -5.81 -4.52
CA LEU A 50 0.64 -4.88 -5.24
C LEU A 50 1.04 -4.83 -6.71
N LEU A 51 0.05 -4.71 -7.58
CA LEU A 51 0.19 -4.66 -9.03
C LEU A 51 -0.64 -3.52 -9.60
N TRP A 52 -0.09 -2.82 -10.58
CA TRP A 52 -0.87 -1.90 -11.40
C TRP A 52 -1.26 -2.57 -12.71
N SER A 53 -2.55 -2.79 -12.92
CA SER A 53 -3.07 -3.27 -14.20
C SER A 53 -3.13 -2.11 -15.19
N LYS A 54 -2.20 -2.07 -16.13
CA LYS A 54 -2.16 -1.02 -17.19
C LYS A 54 -3.42 -1.06 -18.07
N THR A 55 -3.95 -2.25 -18.34
CA THR A 55 -5.14 -2.44 -19.18
C THR A 55 -6.41 -1.95 -18.50
N ARG A 56 -6.55 -2.18 -17.19
CA ARG A 56 -7.73 -1.79 -16.42
C ARG A 56 -7.58 -0.47 -15.66
N GLN A 57 -6.39 0.13 -15.68
CA GLN A 57 -6.03 1.32 -14.91
C GLN A 57 -6.39 1.17 -13.42
N GLU A 58 -6.03 0.02 -12.86
CA GLU A 58 -6.52 -0.41 -11.55
C GLU A 58 -5.40 -1.02 -10.71
N LEU A 59 -5.38 -0.67 -9.42
CA LEU A 59 -4.51 -1.29 -8.43
C LEU A 59 -5.09 -2.64 -8.00
N ARG A 60 -4.22 -3.64 -7.84
CA ARG A 60 -4.61 -4.98 -7.40
C ARG A 60 -3.67 -5.49 -6.31
N ALA A 61 -4.21 -6.25 -5.37
CA ALA A 61 -3.43 -7.09 -4.46
C ALA A 61 -3.45 -8.53 -4.98
N GLN A 62 -2.29 -9.07 -5.28
CA GLN A 62 -2.11 -10.45 -5.69
C GLN A 62 -1.48 -11.25 -4.57
N ILE A 63 -2.08 -12.36 -4.21
CA ILE A 63 -1.67 -13.18 -3.07
C ILE A 63 -1.66 -14.65 -3.50
N ARG A 64 -0.55 -15.33 -3.26
CA ARG A 64 -0.39 -16.77 -3.46
C ARG A 64 -0.51 -17.49 -2.13
N PHE A 65 -1.57 -18.26 -1.97
CA PHE A 65 -1.82 -19.12 -0.82
C PHE A 65 -1.31 -20.54 -1.10
N SER A 66 -1.01 -21.28 -0.06
CA SER A 66 -0.62 -22.69 -0.16
C SER A 66 -1.08 -23.46 1.07
N ASN A 67 -1.48 -24.72 0.88
CA ASN A 67 -1.74 -25.63 1.99
C ASN A 67 -0.47 -26.35 2.48
N LEU A 68 0.74 -25.94 2.04
CA LEU A 68 2.01 -26.66 2.27
C LEU A 68 2.22 -27.18 3.70
N LYS A 69 1.98 -26.36 4.73
CA LYS A 69 2.11 -26.78 6.15
C LYS A 69 1.11 -27.84 6.62
N TYR A 70 0.08 -28.09 5.83
CA TYR A 70 -1.02 -29.01 6.12
C TYR A 70 -1.05 -30.19 5.14
N THR A 71 0.04 -30.38 4.39
CA THR A 71 0.20 -31.52 3.49
C THR A 71 0.61 -32.77 4.27
N ASP A 72 0.12 -33.92 3.83
CA ASP A 72 0.51 -35.23 4.36
C ASP A 72 0.44 -36.28 3.24
N ARG A 73 0.43 -37.58 3.59
CA ARG A 73 0.35 -38.67 2.60
C ARG A 73 -0.97 -38.67 1.80
N LEU A 74 -2.03 -38.09 2.35
CA LEU A 74 -3.37 -38.05 1.79
C LEU A 74 -3.70 -36.68 1.18
N VAL A 75 -3.12 -35.60 1.71
CA VAL A 75 -3.33 -34.23 1.26
C VAL A 75 -2.12 -33.73 0.48
N ARG A 76 -2.28 -33.59 -0.84
CA ARG A 76 -1.25 -33.04 -1.72
C ARG A 76 -1.11 -31.54 -1.55
N ARG A 77 0.08 -31.02 -1.85
CA ARG A 77 0.33 -29.59 -1.93
C ARG A 77 -0.46 -28.99 -3.08
N GLU A 78 -1.18 -27.91 -2.78
CA GLU A 78 -1.88 -27.06 -3.72
C GLU A 78 -1.56 -25.59 -3.41
N ASP A 79 -1.43 -24.79 -4.47
CA ASP A 79 -1.15 -23.37 -4.40
C ASP A 79 -2.26 -22.61 -5.16
N ASP A 80 -2.90 -21.64 -4.50
CA ASP A 80 -3.93 -20.78 -5.09
C ASP A 80 -3.39 -19.37 -5.32
N LEU A 81 -3.57 -18.82 -6.51
CA LEU A 81 -3.26 -17.42 -6.80
C LEU A 81 -4.57 -16.62 -6.88
N LEU A 82 -4.75 -15.66 -5.98
CA LEU A 82 -5.92 -14.80 -5.94
C LEU A 82 -5.54 -13.34 -6.19
N ASP A 83 -6.35 -12.65 -7.00
CA ASP A 83 -6.21 -11.25 -7.35
C ASP A 83 -7.42 -10.45 -6.85
N PHE A 84 -7.17 -9.41 -6.06
CA PHE A 84 -8.19 -8.56 -5.45
C PHE A 84 -8.08 -7.13 -5.99
N ARG A 85 -9.17 -6.60 -6.53
CA ARG A 85 -9.23 -5.23 -7.02
C ARG A 85 -9.21 -4.24 -5.86
N LEU A 86 -8.46 -3.15 -6.03
CA LEU A 86 -8.40 -2.03 -5.10
C LEU A 86 -8.85 -0.76 -5.85
N PRO A 87 -10.16 -0.57 -6.01
CA PRO A 87 -10.71 0.51 -6.83
C PRO A 87 -10.41 1.91 -6.24
N GLY A 88 -10.47 2.93 -7.10
CA GLY A 88 -10.30 4.33 -6.70
C GLY A 88 -8.84 4.80 -6.61
N ALA A 89 -7.87 3.88 -6.63
CA ALA A 89 -6.46 4.22 -6.77
C ALA A 89 -6.17 4.78 -8.18
N ARG A 90 -5.28 5.77 -8.27
CA ARG A 90 -4.78 6.35 -9.51
C ARG A 90 -3.27 6.40 -9.51
N LEU A 91 -2.67 6.01 -10.63
CA LEU A 91 -1.24 6.16 -10.89
C LEU A 91 -1.03 7.48 -11.66
N ASP A 92 -0.15 8.33 -11.14
CA ASP A 92 0.45 9.41 -11.93
C ASP A 92 1.64 8.84 -12.72
N PRO A 93 1.56 8.77 -14.06
CA PRO A 93 2.61 8.17 -14.89
C PRO A 93 3.90 9.00 -14.90
N ALA A 94 3.84 10.31 -14.64
CA ALA A 94 5.02 11.17 -14.64
C ALA A 94 5.89 10.94 -13.39
N THR A 95 5.25 10.74 -12.23
CA THR A 95 5.95 10.60 -10.94
C THR A 95 6.03 9.13 -10.47
N GLY A 96 5.21 8.26 -11.03
CA GLY A 96 5.01 6.89 -10.56
C GLY A 96 4.22 6.82 -9.24
N ILE A 97 3.67 7.94 -8.75
CA ILE A 97 2.99 7.98 -7.45
C ILE A 97 1.58 7.41 -7.61
N ILE A 98 1.22 6.51 -6.69
CA ILE A 98 -0.13 5.95 -6.59
C ILE A 98 -0.85 6.66 -5.45
N THR A 99 -2.02 7.22 -5.75
CA THR A 99 -2.86 7.92 -4.78
C THR A 99 -4.27 7.38 -4.76
N ALA A 100 -4.99 7.60 -3.68
CA ALA A 100 -6.43 7.35 -3.60
C ALA A 100 -7.16 8.50 -2.91
N PRO A 101 -8.46 8.68 -3.20
CA PRO A 101 -9.28 9.65 -2.50
C PRO A 101 -9.47 9.25 -1.04
N SER A 102 -9.25 10.19 -0.13
CA SER A 102 -9.60 10.07 1.28
C SER A 102 -11.08 10.38 1.50
N SER A 103 -11.58 10.03 2.68
CA SER A 103 -12.93 10.42 3.11
C SER A 103 -13.17 11.93 3.14
N THR A 104 -12.10 12.74 3.19
CA THR A 104 -12.18 14.21 3.20
C THR A 104 -11.96 14.83 1.81
N GLY A 105 -11.99 14.03 0.74
CA GLY A 105 -11.83 14.48 -0.65
C GLY A 105 -10.40 14.81 -1.08
N SER A 106 -9.43 14.78 -0.16
CA SER A 106 -8.01 14.91 -0.49
C SER A 106 -7.46 13.63 -1.09
N ARG A 107 -6.29 13.68 -1.74
CA ARG A 107 -5.56 12.48 -2.18
C ARG A 107 -4.49 12.09 -1.18
N VAL A 108 -4.45 10.81 -0.85
CA VAL A 108 -3.40 10.23 0.01
C VAL A 108 -2.54 9.30 -0.85
N VAL A 109 -1.22 9.39 -0.65
CA VAL A 109 -0.26 8.51 -1.33
C VAL A 109 -0.35 7.11 -0.73
N ILE A 110 -0.57 6.12 -1.57
CA ILE A 110 -0.58 4.70 -1.17
C ILE A 110 0.81 4.09 -1.36
N GLY A 111 1.53 4.55 -2.37
CA GLY A 111 2.81 3.96 -2.74
C GLY A 111 3.37 4.54 -4.03
N ARG A 112 4.41 3.89 -4.52
CA ARG A 112 5.12 4.29 -5.73
C ARG A 112 5.34 3.09 -6.63
N TYR A 113 4.90 3.22 -7.88
CA TYR A 113 5.23 2.32 -8.97
C TYR A 113 6.67 2.55 -9.40
N VAL A 114 7.49 1.51 -9.36
CA VAL A 114 8.89 1.54 -9.74
C VAL A 114 9.15 0.55 -10.87
N ASN A 115 9.77 1.04 -11.94
CA ASN A 115 10.29 0.19 -13.00
C ASN A 115 11.66 -0.34 -12.57
N GLN A 116 11.82 -1.65 -12.62
CA GLN A 116 13.07 -2.35 -12.34
C GLN A 116 13.53 -3.05 -13.61
N VAL A 117 14.81 -3.43 -13.67
CA VAL A 117 15.39 -4.12 -14.84
C VAL A 117 14.63 -5.42 -15.16
N LEU A 118 14.06 -6.08 -14.14
CA LEU A 118 13.29 -7.31 -14.25
C LEU A 118 11.82 -7.13 -13.80
N GLY A 119 11.14 -6.16 -14.39
CA GLY A 119 9.71 -5.97 -14.22
C GLY A 119 9.37 -4.75 -13.37
N THR A 120 8.21 -4.77 -12.71
CA THR A 120 7.68 -3.60 -12.02
C THR A 120 7.19 -3.96 -10.64
N SER A 121 7.49 -3.10 -9.68
CA SER A 121 7.11 -3.28 -8.29
C SER A 121 6.36 -2.06 -7.78
N ILE A 122 5.55 -2.24 -6.74
CA ILE A 122 4.92 -1.14 -6.02
C ILE A 122 5.47 -1.14 -4.60
N LEU A 123 6.14 -0.05 -4.25
CA LEU A 123 6.60 0.19 -2.88
C LEU A 123 5.48 0.89 -2.12
N PHE A 124 5.14 0.40 -0.94
CA PHE A 124 4.17 1.04 -0.07
C PHE A 124 4.68 2.40 0.41
N ALA A 125 3.75 3.34 0.59
CA ALA A 125 4.02 4.48 1.45
C ALA A 125 4.23 3.96 2.89
N PRO A 126 5.06 4.62 3.72
CA PRO A 126 5.41 4.13 5.05
C PRO A 126 4.20 3.83 5.95
N TYR A 127 3.09 4.51 5.73
CA TYR A 127 1.86 4.44 6.52
C TYR A 127 0.72 3.66 5.83
N ALA A 128 1.02 2.98 4.72
CA ALA A 128 0.05 2.21 3.95
C ALA A 128 0.23 0.71 4.20
N PHE A 129 -0.85 -0.05 4.32
CA PHE A 129 -0.80 -1.50 4.50
C PHE A 129 -2.04 -2.18 3.92
N VAL A 130 -1.88 -3.43 3.54
CA VAL A 130 -2.95 -4.34 3.15
C VAL A 130 -3.28 -5.27 4.32
N THR A 131 -4.56 -5.36 4.63
CA THR A 131 -5.10 -6.37 5.55
C THR A 131 -5.81 -7.45 4.76
N ILE A 132 -5.41 -8.69 5.01
CA ILE A 132 -6.03 -9.92 4.51
C ILE A 132 -6.94 -10.45 5.62
N TYR A 133 -8.24 -10.41 5.39
CA TYR A 133 -9.24 -10.94 6.28
C TYR A 133 -9.56 -12.37 5.88
N HIS A 134 -9.52 -13.27 6.86
CA HIS A 134 -9.76 -14.69 6.64
C HIS A 134 -10.85 -15.22 7.58
N SER A 135 -11.78 -15.99 7.02
CA SER A 135 -12.73 -16.82 7.76
C SER A 135 -13.08 -18.07 6.95
N HIS A 136 -12.76 -19.25 7.47
CA HIS A 136 -13.10 -20.55 6.87
C HIS A 136 -12.75 -20.65 5.37
N GLY A 137 -11.53 -20.24 5.02
CA GLY A 137 -11.02 -20.23 3.64
C GLY A 137 -11.53 -19.09 2.77
N ARG A 138 -12.50 -18.29 3.23
CA ARG A 138 -12.91 -17.07 2.53
C ARG A 138 -11.94 -15.94 2.82
N ILE A 139 -11.48 -15.29 1.76
CA ILE A 139 -10.50 -14.20 1.78
C ILE A 139 -11.16 -12.91 1.31
N ASN A 140 -10.94 -11.85 2.07
CA ASN A 140 -11.21 -10.46 1.65
C ASN A 140 -9.97 -9.62 1.91
N VAL A 141 -9.83 -8.54 1.15
CA VAL A 141 -8.66 -7.66 1.24
C VAL A 141 -9.10 -6.21 1.41
N ALA A 142 -8.40 -5.48 2.28
CA ALA A 142 -8.51 -4.03 2.33
C ALA A 142 -7.14 -3.38 2.33
N LEU A 143 -7.00 -2.29 1.59
CA LEU A 143 -5.85 -1.40 1.63
C LEU A 143 -6.18 -0.19 2.50
N THR A 144 -5.33 0.10 3.47
CA THR A 144 -5.46 1.24 4.38
C THR A 144 -4.24 2.14 4.24
N ALA A 145 -4.42 3.46 4.25
CA ALA A 145 -3.33 4.42 4.35
C ALA A 145 -3.72 5.57 5.28
N ASN A 146 -2.88 5.83 6.29
CA ASN A 146 -3.11 6.92 7.25
C ASN A 146 -1.80 7.66 7.57
N PRO A 147 -1.49 8.76 6.86
CA PRO A 147 -0.28 9.55 7.10
C PRO A 147 -0.12 10.05 8.54
N ARG A 148 -1.21 10.10 9.34
CA ARG A 148 -1.17 10.56 10.73
C ARG A 148 -0.66 9.51 11.73
N THR A 149 -0.71 8.22 11.39
CA THR A 149 -0.28 7.15 12.31
C THR A 149 1.22 6.88 12.28
N GLY A 150 1.96 7.57 11.39
CA GLY A 150 3.37 7.29 11.17
C GLY A 150 3.61 5.98 10.40
N PRO A 151 4.88 5.55 10.30
CA PRO A 151 5.24 4.30 9.63
C PRO A 151 4.59 3.09 10.28
N VAL A 152 4.22 2.09 9.48
CA VAL A 152 3.80 0.77 9.95
C VAL A 152 4.96 -0.21 9.85
N ASP A 153 5.03 -1.14 10.80
CA ASP A 153 6.07 -2.19 10.77
C ASP A 153 5.81 -3.21 9.66
N LEU A 154 4.54 -3.49 9.38
CA LEU A 154 4.11 -4.50 8.41
C LEU A 154 3.07 -3.94 7.44
N HIS A 155 3.47 -3.90 6.16
CA HIS A 155 2.60 -3.53 5.05
C HIS A 155 1.61 -4.63 4.66
N TRP A 156 1.77 -5.85 5.16
CA TRP A 156 0.84 -6.96 4.94
C TRP A 156 0.47 -7.57 6.27
N GLN A 157 -0.82 -7.60 6.57
CA GLN A 157 -1.35 -8.05 7.85
C GLN A 157 -2.42 -9.11 7.62
N VAL A 158 -2.38 -10.21 8.36
CA VAL A 158 -3.42 -11.25 8.33
C VAL A 158 -4.26 -11.15 9.60
N ARG A 159 -5.59 -11.18 9.46
CA ARG A 159 -6.53 -11.09 10.59
C ARG A 159 -7.58 -12.20 10.51
N GLY A 160 -7.75 -12.94 11.61
CA GLY A 160 -8.81 -13.94 11.77
C GLY A 160 -10.12 -13.31 12.28
N ARG A 161 -11.24 -13.67 11.65
CA ARG A 161 -12.65 -13.29 11.90
C ARG A 161 -13.13 -11.89 11.46
N GLU A 162 -14.12 -11.98 10.56
CA GLU A 162 -15.37 -11.22 10.36
C GLU A 162 -15.34 -9.69 10.47
N MET A 163 -15.11 -9.03 9.34
CA MET A 163 -15.93 -7.85 9.06
C MET A 163 -17.37 -8.34 8.88
N SER A 164 -18.26 -7.99 9.81
CA SER A 164 -19.69 -8.16 9.54
C SER A 164 -19.99 -7.33 8.29
N TRP A 165 -20.58 -7.95 7.27
CA TRP A 165 -20.91 -7.29 6.00
C TRP A 165 -21.76 -6.01 6.18
N ARG A 166 -22.45 -5.89 7.33
CA ARG A 166 -23.19 -4.69 7.73
C ARG A 166 -22.32 -3.46 7.97
N LYS A 167 -21.05 -3.60 8.38
CA LYS A 167 -20.15 -2.45 8.63
C LYS A 167 -19.39 -1.95 7.40
N LEU A 168 -19.75 -2.43 6.20
CA LEU A 168 -19.11 -2.04 4.94
C LEU A 168 -19.83 -0.89 4.22
N PHE A 169 -21.09 -0.61 4.58
CA PHE A 169 -21.96 0.33 3.88
C PHE A 169 -22.65 1.36 4.80
N ASP A 170 -22.32 1.37 6.09
CA ASP A 170 -22.75 2.39 7.07
C ASP A 170 -21.66 3.45 7.29
#